data_AF-A0A7X7RFT2-F1
#
_entry.id   AF-A0A7X7RFT2-F1
#
_cell.length_a   1.000
_cell.length_b   1.000
_cell.length_c   1.000
_cell.angle_alpha   90.00
_cell.angle_beta   90.00
_cell.angle_gamma   90.00
#
_symmetry.space_group_name_H-M   'P 1'
#
loop_
_entity.id
_entity.type
_entity.pdbx_description
1 polymer ?
#
loop_
_entity_poly.entity_id
_entity_poly.type
_entity_poly.pdbx_seq_one_letter_code
_entity_poly.pdbx_strand_id
1 'polypeptide(L)'
;MKINAEALLRQGFAGQAQRRRAEEAGGNFPLRLRGSALNPLTTHHARAAFTLVELLTVIVIIAILASVTAIGLHRARELARRTRAETELREMVSAWLQYHQLYGEYPSLVKGRKDLNTSRKILAPLIDPENTDNPRGLVLLNPKLPFNGKDEYVDPWGTPYQLSFAQAEVEATTAMRTSIAFPCRQRRFP
;
A
#
# COMPACT_ATOMS: atom_id res chain seq x y z
N MET A 1 35.50 11.57 -14.07
CA MET A 1 35.74 11.17 -15.48
C MET A 1 34.40 10.78 -16.09
N LYS A 2 33.84 11.64 -16.95
CA LYS A 2 32.65 11.35 -17.77
C LYS A 2 33.13 10.76 -19.09
N ILE A 3 32.53 9.67 -19.56
CA ILE A 3 32.61 9.25 -20.96
C ILE A 3 31.20 8.78 -21.36
N ASN A 4 30.54 9.58 -22.20
CA ASN A 4 29.37 9.21 -23.00
C ASN A 4 29.86 8.55 -24.29
N ALA A 5 29.07 7.65 -24.89
CA ALA A 5 28.90 7.60 -26.35
C ALA A 5 27.82 6.57 -26.74
N GLU A 6 26.64 7.08 -27.04
CA GLU A 6 25.76 6.53 -28.07
C GLU A 6 26.55 6.40 -29.38
N ALA A 7 26.97 5.19 -29.76
CA ALA A 7 27.58 4.94 -31.07
C ALA A 7 27.56 3.44 -31.41
N LEU A 8 26.38 2.85 -31.59
CA LEU A 8 26.29 1.53 -32.26
C LEU A 8 24.93 1.32 -32.94
N LEU A 9 24.50 2.36 -33.64
CA LEU A 9 23.54 2.24 -34.73
C LEU A 9 24.32 2.07 -36.05
N ARG A 10 23.86 1.10 -36.84
CA ARG A 10 24.10 0.89 -38.29
C ARG A 10 25.33 0.03 -38.66
N GLN A 11 25.08 -1.18 -39.16
CA GLN A 11 25.18 -1.53 -40.60
C GLN A 11 25.07 -3.06 -40.84
N GLY A 12 24.48 -3.45 -41.98
CA GLY A 12 24.56 -4.80 -42.57
C GLY A 12 23.18 -5.40 -42.93
N PHE A 13 22.46 -4.93 -43.96
CA PHE A 13 22.56 -5.27 -45.39
C PHE A 13 22.50 -6.78 -45.76
N ALA A 14 21.35 -7.14 -46.35
CA ALA A 14 21.16 -7.87 -47.61
C ALA A 14 21.92 -9.19 -47.89
N GLY A 15 21.16 -10.27 -48.13
CA GLY A 15 21.68 -11.51 -48.71
C GLY A 15 20.58 -12.49 -49.16
N GLN A 16 20.12 -12.32 -50.41
CA GLN A 16 19.83 -13.34 -51.45
C GLN A 16 19.12 -14.65 -51.04
N ALA A 17 17.92 -14.94 -51.55
CA ALA A 17 17.61 -15.35 -52.93
C ALA A 17 18.15 -16.75 -53.32
N GLN A 18 17.19 -17.59 -53.73
CA GLN A 18 17.28 -18.69 -54.70
C GLN A 18 17.96 -20.00 -54.27
N ARG A 19 17.12 -21.03 -54.12
CA ARG A 19 17.35 -22.32 -54.79
C ARG A 19 16.09 -22.75 -55.54
N ARG A 20 16.26 -22.84 -56.85
CA ARG A 20 15.30 -23.31 -57.87
C ARG A 20 15.37 -24.84 -58.00
N ARG A 21 14.32 -25.37 -58.65
CA ARG A 21 14.26 -26.55 -59.54
C ARG A 21 14.17 -27.94 -58.91
N ALA A 22 13.04 -28.61 -59.15
CA ALA A 22 12.85 -29.58 -60.23
C ALA A 22 11.34 -29.90 -60.34
N GLU A 23 10.71 -29.62 -61.48
CA GLU A 23 10.30 -30.60 -62.53
C GLU A 23 8.99 -31.33 -62.18
N GLU A 24 7.87 -31.00 -62.82
CA GLU A 24 7.47 -31.40 -64.18
C GLU A 24 7.16 -32.89 -64.32
N ALA A 25 5.86 -33.22 -64.37
CA ALA A 25 5.35 -34.30 -65.19
C ALA A 25 3.92 -33.93 -65.65
N GLY A 26 3.76 -33.78 -66.96
CA GLY A 26 2.52 -33.42 -67.61
C GLY A 26 1.50 -34.57 -67.68
N GLY A 27 0.24 -34.20 -67.63
CA GLY A 27 -0.91 -35.06 -67.92
C GLY A 27 -2.04 -34.21 -68.47
N ASN A 28 -2.14 -34.19 -69.80
CA ASN A 28 -3.15 -33.48 -70.56
C ASN A 28 -4.52 -34.19 -70.43
N PHE A 29 -5.54 -33.52 -69.89
CA PHE A 29 -6.95 -33.88 -70.10
C PHE A 29 -7.78 -32.61 -70.33
N PRO A 30 -8.50 -32.48 -71.46
CA PRO A 30 -9.29 -31.30 -71.76
C PRO A 30 -10.71 -31.39 -71.20
N LEU A 31 -11.18 -30.23 -70.72
CA LEU A 31 -12.55 -29.70 -70.75
C LEU A 31 -13.70 -30.62 -70.30
N ARG A 32 -14.14 -30.43 -69.05
CA ARG A 32 -15.55 -30.59 -68.68
C ARG A 32 -16.15 -29.23 -68.31
N LEU A 33 -16.94 -28.72 -69.24
CA LEU A 33 -17.78 -27.54 -69.05
C LEU A 33 -18.76 -27.74 -67.88
N ARG A 34 -19.20 -26.59 -67.37
CA ARG A 34 -20.54 -26.31 -66.82
C ARG A 34 -20.63 -26.17 -65.31
N GLY A 35 -20.36 -24.93 -64.89
CA GLY A 35 -21.38 -24.09 -64.28
C GLY A 35 -21.89 -24.51 -62.92
N SER A 36 -21.44 -23.82 -61.89
CA SER A 36 -22.33 -23.15 -60.94
C SER A 36 -21.50 -22.19 -60.10
N ALA A 37 -21.84 -20.91 -60.19
CA ALA A 37 -21.49 -19.95 -59.16
C ALA A 37 -22.13 -20.44 -57.85
N LEU A 38 -21.33 -21.05 -56.96
CA LEU A 38 -21.73 -21.18 -55.57
C LEU A 38 -21.10 -19.99 -54.85
N ASN A 39 -22.00 -19.03 -54.59
CA ASN A 39 -21.83 -17.87 -53.75
C ASN A 39 -20.95 -18.16 -52.53
N PRO A 40 -20.20 -17.15 -52.03
CA PRO A 40 -19.52 -17.30 -50.75
C PRO A 40 -20.55 -17.77 -49.73
N LEU A 41 -20.24 -18.87 -49.03
CA LEU A 41 -20.92 -19.22 -47.81
C LEU A 41 -20.71 -18.03 -46.88
N THR A 42 -21.62 -17.07 -46.93
CA THR A 42 -21.77 -16.07 -45.89
C THR A 42 -22.04 -16.88 -44.65
N THR A 43 -20.98 -17.13 -43.87
CA THR A 43 -21.09 -17.65 -42.53
C THR A 43 -21.95 -16.62 -41.81
N HIS A 44 -23.25 -16.88 -41.77
CA HIS A 44 -24.22 -16.08 -41.08
C HIS A 44 -23.81 -16.19 -39.62
N HIS A 45 -22.95 -15.28 -39.15
CA HIS A 45 -22.69 -15.11 -37.74
C HIS A 45 -24.05 -14.79 -37.14
N ALA A 46 -24.70 -15.81 -36.59
CA ALA A 46 -25.91 -15.66 -35.83
C ALA A 46 -25.59 -14.64 -34.76
N ARG A 47 -26.10 -13.42 -34.94
CA ARG A 47 -26.01 -12.40 -33.91
C ARG A 47 -26.82 -12.96 -32.75
N ALA A 48 -26.12 -13.46 -31.73
CA ALA A 48 -26.75 -13.90 -30.50
C ALA A 48 -27.48 -12.68 -29.91
N ALA A 49 -28.80 -12.70 -29.99
CA ALA A 49 -29.63 -11.70 -29.33
C ALA A 49 -29.67 -12.08 -27.86
N PHE A 50 -29.16 -11.19 -27.01
CA PHE A 50 -29.15 -11.39 -25.56
C PHE A 50 -30.59 -11.30 -25.05
N THR A 51 -31.04 -12.31 -24.31
CA THR A 51 -32.35 -12.27 -23.68
C THR A 51 -32.31 -11.41 -22.42
N LEU A 52 -33.43 -10.77 -22.07
CA LEU A 52 -33.54 -10.01 -20.81
C LEU A 52 -33.25 -10.88 -19.58
N VAL A 53 -33.57 -12.17 -19.66
CA VAL A 53 -33.35 -13.14 -18.57
C VAL A 53 -31.86 -13.44 -18.40
N GLU A 54 -31.11 -13.59 -19.48
CA GLU A 54 -29.65 -13.76 -19.41
C GLU A 54 -28.98 -12.55 -18.75
N LEU A 55 -29.44 -11.33 -19.02
CA LEU A 55 -28.89 -10.14 -18.36
C LEU A 55 -29.29 -10.05 -16.89
N LEU A 56 -30.55 -10.36 -16.59
CA LEU A 56 -31.10 -10.32 -15.24
C LEU A 56 -30.39 -11.28 -14.29
N THR A 57 -30.13 -12.51 -14.74
CA THR A 57 -29.44 -13.52 -13.90
C THR A 57 -28.00 -13.12 -13.60
N VAL A 58 -27.28 -12.54 -14.57
CA VAL A 58 -25.90 -12.09 -14.39
C VAL A 58 -25.81 -10.99 -13.33
N ILE A 59 -26.67 -9.97 -13.40
CA ILE A 59 -26.65 -8.89 -12.40
C ILE A 59 -27.03 -9.40 -11.00
N VAL A 60 -27.94 -10.38 -10.90
CA VAL A 60 -28.31 -11.02 -9.63
C VAL A 60 -27.09 -11.72 -9.01
N ILE A 61 -26.36 -12.50 -9.80
CA ILE A 61 -25.16 -13.21 -9.30
C ILE A 61 -24.07 -12.21 -8.89
N ILE A 62 -23.82 -11.15 -9.68
CA ILE A 62 -22.85 -10.11 -9.35
C ILE A 62 -23.24 -9.41 -8.04
N ALA A 63 -24.52 -9.08 -7.85
CA ALA A 63 -25.00 -8.43 -6.63
C ALA A 63 -24.76 -9.30 -5.38
N ILE A 64 -25.00 -10.61 -5.47
CA ILE A 64 -24.73 -11.56 -4.38
C ILE A 64 -23.23 -11.58 -4.05
N LEU A 65 -22.36 -11.76 -5.05
CA LEU A 65 -20.91 -11.81 -4.84
C LEU A 65 -20.34 -10.50 -4.30
N ALA A 66 -20.82 -9.36 -4.81
CA ALA A 66 -20.42 -8.04 -4.35
C ALA A 66 -20.83 -7.79 -2.87
N SER A 67 -22.02 -8.24 -2.47
CA SER A 67 -22.50 -8.07 -1.09
C SER A 67 -21.63 -8.81 -0.06
N VAL A 68 -21.23 -10.05 -0.36
CA VAL A 68 -20.34 -10.85 0.51
C VAL A 68 -18.95 -10.21 0.57
N THR A 69 -18.43 -9.75 -0.57
CA THR A 69 -17.11 -9.11 -0.65
C THR A 69 -17.07 -7.79 0.13
N ALA A 70 -18.13 -6.99 0.07
CA ALA A 70 -18.21 -5.71 0.78
C ALA A 70 -18.09 -5.90 2.31
N ILE A 71 -18.79 -6.88 2.89
CA ILE A 71 -18.72 -7.16 4.34
C ILE A 71 -17.30 -7.56 4.76
N GLY A 72 -16.61 -8.37 3.95
CA GLY A 72 -15.22 -8.76 4.20
C GLY A 72 -14.25 -7.57 4.17
N LEU A 73 -14.44 -6.64 3.23
CA LEU A 73 -13.57 -5.47 3.07
C LEU A 73 -13.64 -4.52 4.28
N HIS A 74 -14.81 -4.33 4.89
CA HIS A 74 -14.94 -3.50 6.09
C HIS A 74 -14.14 -4.06 7.27
N ARG A 75 -14.17 -5.38 7.47
CA ARG A 75 -13.38 -6.05 8.52
C ARG A 75 -11.89 -5.95 8.23
N ALA A 76 -11.47 -6.19 6.99
CA ALA A 76 -10.06 -6.09 6.60
C ALA A 76 -9.49 -4.67 6.80
N ARG A 77 -10.25 -3.63 6.45
CA ARG A 77 -9.87 -2.23 6.68
C ARG A 77 -9.74 -1.91 8.17
N GLU A 78 -10.64 -2.41 9.00
CA GLU A 78 -10.57 -2.22 10.45
C GLU A 78 -9.34 -2.90 11.06
N LEU A 79 -9.04 -4.14 10.65
CA LEU A 79 -7.82 -4.83 11.07
C LEU A 79 -6.56 -4.09 10.62
N ALA A 80 -6.51 -3.62 9.38
CA ALA A 80 -5.39 -2.84 8.88
C ALA A 80 -5.18 -1.53 9.68
N ARG A 81 -6.27 -0.83 10.05
CA ARG A 81 -6.21 0.34 10.93
C ARG A 81 -5.64 0.00 12.30
N ARG A 82 -6.05 -1.13 12.90
CA ARG A 82 -5.53 -1.60 14.20
C ARG A 82 -4.05 -1.95 14.13
N THR A 83 -3.63 -2.76 13.17
CA THR A 83 -2.22 -3.14 12.99
C THR A 83 -1.33 -1.91 12.78
N ARG A 84 -1.83 -0.93 12.01
CA ARG A 84 -1.17 0.36 11.81
C ARG A 84 -1.01 1.11 13.13
N ALA A 85 -2.08 1.30 13.90
CA ALA A 85 -2.05 1.99 15.19
C ALA A 85 -1.11 1.29 16.22
N GLU A 86 -1.07 -0.03 16.23
CA GLU A 86 -0.15 -0.80 17.08
C GLU A 86 1.31 -0.59 16.70
N THR A 87 1.62 -0.55 15.41
CA THR A 87 3.00 -0.32 14.93
C THR A 87 3.46 1.09 15.30
N GLU A 88 2.60 2.08 15.08
CA GLU A 88 2.85 3.48 15.44
C GLU A 88 3.13 3.64 16.94
N LEU A 89 2.35 2.97 17.79
CA LEU A 89 2.61 2.97 19.24
C LEU A 89 3.96 2.36 19.59
N ARG A 90 4.31 1.23 18.97
CA ARG A 90 5.60 0.58 19.25
C ARG A 90 6.77 1.48 18.85
N GLU A 91 6.66 2.17 17.71
CA GLU A 91 7.67 3.15 17.28
C GLU A 91 7.81 4.30 18.30
N MET A 92 6.68 4.87 18.76
CA MET A 92 6.70 5.94 19.77
C MET A 92 7.26 5.47 21.13
N VAL A 93 6.82 4.31 21.64
CA VAL A 93 7.34 3.74 22.89
C VAL A 93 8.84 3.49 22.77
N SER A 94 9.28 2.88 21.66
CA SER A 94 10.70 2.62 21.41
C SER A 94 11.51 3.91 21.39
N ALA A 95 11.04 4.96 20.73
CA ALA A 95 11.72 6.25 20.71
C ALA A 95 11.84 6.87 22.10
N TRP A 96 10.79 6.82 22.93
CA TRP A 96 10.82 7.30 24.31
C TRP A 96 11.78 6.48 25.20
N LEU A 97 11.83 5.17 25.01
CA LEU A 97 12.77 4.30 25.72
C LEU A 97 14.21 4.59 25.31
N GLN A 98 14.48 4.77 24.02
CA GLN A 98 15.80 5.16 23.51
C GLN A 98 16.23 6.52 24.05
N TYR A 99 15.33 7.52 24.07
CA TYR A 99 15.60 8.82 24.67
C TYR A 99 16.02 8.68 26.14
N HIS A 100 15.25 7.90 26.92
CA HIS A 100 15.55 7.67 28.32
C HIS A 100 16.89 6.93 28.53
N GLN A 101 17.22 5.95 27.67
CA GLN A 101 18.51 5.26 27.72
C GLN A 101 19.69 6.19 27.39
N LEU A 102 19.49 7.16 26.49
CA LEU A 102 20.54 8.08 26.06
C LEU A 102 20.80 9.19 27.07
N TYR A 103 19.74 9.72 27.69
CA TYR A 103 19.79 10.92 28.52
C TYR A 103 19.48 10.70 30.00
N GLY A 104 19.02 9.51 30.40
CA GLY A 104 18.72 9.15 31.78
C GLY A 104 17.43 9.78 32.34
N GLU A 105 16.90 10.81 31.69
CA GLU A 105 15.66 11.50 32.07
C GLU A 105 14.75 11.71 30.84
N TYR A 106 13.48 12.05 31.07
CA TYR A 106 12.57 12.52 30.03
C TYR A 106 12.69 14.03 29.82
N PRO A 107 12.31 14.57 28.64
CA PRO A 107 12.35 16.00 28.38
C PRO A 107 11.54 16.78 29.41
N SER A 108 11.99 18.00 29.69
CA SER A 108 11.38 18.91 30.67
C SER A 108 9.88 19.13 30.43
N LEU A 109 9.46 19.19 29.16
CA LEU A 109 8.07 19.37 28.74
C LEU A 109 7.13 18.23 29.14
N VAL A 110 7.68 17.07 29.47
CA VAL A 110 6.95 15.81 29.58
C VAL A 110 7.09 15.19 30.96
N LYS A 111 8.19 15.49 31.67
CA LYS A 111 8.49 15.02 33.02
C LYS A 111 7.34 15.31 33.99
N GLY A 112 6.83 14.27 34.66
CA GLY A 112 5.81 14.37 35.72
C GLY A 112 4.39 14.70 35.25
N ARG A 113 4.15 14.82 33.95
CA ARG A 113 2.81 15.11 33.40
C ARG A 113 2.05 13.83 33.04
N LYS A 114 0.76 13.85 33.34
CA LYS A 114 -0.21 12.81 32.98
C LYS A 114 -1.11 13.35 31.87
N ASP A 115 -1.58 12.45 31.01
CA ASP A 115 -2.64 12.71 30.03
C ASP A 115 -2.32 13.80 29.00
N LEU A 116 -1.09 13.77 28.47
CA LEU A 116 -0.66 14.70 27.42
C LEU A 116 -1.11 14.21 26.04
N ASN A 117 -1.83 15.05 25.30
CA ASN A 117 -2.04 14.82 23.88
C ASN A 117 -0.70 14.85 23.14
N THR A 118 -0.46 13.89 22.25
CA THR A 118 0.79 13.76 21.52
C THR A 118 0.88 14.85 20.44
N SER A 119 1.32 16.06 20.79
CA SER A 119 1.53 17.15 19.83
C SER A 119 2.96 17.20 19.29
N ARG A 120 3.17 17.85 18.15
CA ARG A 120 4.51 18.10 17.59
C ARG A 120 5.48 18.69 18.62
N LYS A 121 5.01 19.62 19.46
CA LYS A 121 5.81 20.22 20.55
C LYS A 121 6.31 19.20 21.57
N ILE A 122 5.49 18.20 21.92
CA ILE A 122 5.85 17.15 22.89
C ILE A 122 6.81 16.14 22.27
N LEU A 123 6.63 15.84 20.97
CA LEU A 123 7.52 14.95 20.23
C LEU A 123 8.77 15.66 19.70
N ALA A 124 8.86 16.99 19.78
CA ALA A 124 9.97 17.77 19.22
C ALA A 124 11.36 17.27 19.69
N PRO A 125 11.59 16.87 20.95
CA PRO A 125 12.88 16.32 21.37
C PRO A 125 13.26 15.00 20.70
N LEU A 126 12.28 14.27 20.14
CA LEU A 126 12.49 12.99 19.45
C LEU A 126 12.62 13.16 17.94
N ILE A 127 12.04 14.22 17.37
CA ILE A 127 11.96 14.42 15.92
C ILE A 127 12.99 15.44 15.43
N ASP A 128 13.09 16.57 16.15
CA ASP A 128 13.87 17.71 15.70
C ASP A 128 15.28 17.64 16.33
N PRO A 129 16.35 17.59 15.51
CA PRO A 129 17.71 17.49 16.02
C PRO A 129 18.22 18.79 16.64
N GLU A 130 17.60 19.92 16.32
CA GLU A 130 17.99 21.25 16.83
C GLU A 130 17.32 21.61 18.16
N ASN A 131 16.55 20.69 18.75
CA ASN A 131 15.85 20.95 20.01
C ASN A 131 16.84 21.02 21.18
N THR A 132 16.67 22.01 22.06
CA THR A 132 17.46 22.18 23.30
C THR A 132 17.41 20.95 24.20
N ASP A 133 16.29 20.23 24.24
CA ASP A 133 16.12 18.98 25.00
C ASP A 133 16.77 17.76 24.29
N ASN A 134 17.46 17.95 23.17
CA ASN A 134 18.15 16.88 22.41
C ASN A 134 19.60 17.26 22.09
N PRO A 135 20.51 17.29 23.10
CA PRO A 135 21.86 17.80 22.91
C PRO A 135 22.73 16.94 21.96
N ARG A 136 22.35 15.69 21.68
CA ARG A 136 23.05 14.86 20.68
C ARG A 136 22.51 15.04 19.25
N GLY A 137 21.43 15.78 19.06
CA GLY A 137 20.81 16.00 17.76
C GLY A 137 20.39 14.71 17.04
N LEU A 138 19.99 13.68 17.79
CA LEU A 138 19.59 12.39 17.22
C LEU A 138 18.10 12.41 16.91
N VAL A 139 17.73 11.98 15.70
CA VAL A 139 16.33 11.76 15.33
C VAL A 139 15.93 10.36 15.78
N LEU A 140 15.13 10.28 16.84
CA LEU A 140 14.69 9.02 17.46
C LEU A 140 13.34 8.55 16.93
N LEU A 141 12.52 9.48 16.43
CA LEU A 141 11.20 9.20 15.90
C LEU A 141 11.00 9.90 14.56
N ASN A 142 10.64 9.14 13.53
CA ASN A 142 10.18 9.70 12.27
C ASN A 142 8.67 9.44 12.11
N PRO A 143 7.81 10.38 12.54
CA PRO A 143 6.36 10.20 12.49
C PRO A 143 5.87 10.11 11.04
N LYS A 144 5.31 8.96 10.66
CA LYS A 144 4.70 8.76 9.33
C LYS A 144 3.23 9.23 9.25
N LEU A 145 2.70 9.86 10.28
CA LEU A 145 1.24 10.08 10.40
C LEU A 145 0.81 11.51 10.18
N PRO A 146 -0.46 11.68 9.76
CA PRO A 146 -1.07 13.00 9.71
C PRO A 146 -1.08 13.63 11.10
N PHE A 147 -0.60 14.86 11.14
CA PHE A 147 -0.96 15.77 12.21
C PHE A 147 -2.35 16.33 11.92
N ASN A 148 -3.18 16.50 12.96
CA ASN A 148 -4.42 17.25 12.85
C ASN A 148 -4.11 18.74 12.61
N GLY A 149 -5.10 19.58 12.29
CA GLY A 149 -4.96 21.04 12.17
C GLY A 149 -4.52 21.76 13.46
N LYS A 150 -4.30 21.01 14.56
CA LYS A 150 -3.75 21.47 15.84
C LYS A 150 -2.33 20.92 16.11
N ASP A 151 -1.67 20.36 15.10
CA ASP A 151 -0.35 19.69 15.21
C ASP A 151 -0.33 18.51 16.19
N GLU A 152 -1.46 17.86 16.38
CA GLU A 152 -1.61 16.65 17.21
C GLU A 152 -1.48 15.39 16.36
N TYR A 153 -0.72 14.43 16.84
CA TYR A 153 -0.52 13.13 16.23
C TYR A 153 -1.73 12.24 16.53
N VAL A 154 -2.45 11.86 15.48
CA VAL A 154 -3.73 11.15 15.59
C VAL A 154 -3.63 9.71 15.11
N ASP A 155 -4.44 8.86 15.71
CA ASP A 155 -4.64 7.49 15.29
C ASP A 155 -5.45 7.41 13.97
N PRO A 156 -5.58 6.22 13.36
CA PRO A 156 -6.38 6.03 12.15
C PRO A 156 -7.88 6.34 12.28
N TRP A 157 -8.37 6.65 13.48
CA TRP A 157 -9.74 7.07 13.76
C TRP A 157 -9.86 8.58 14.02
N GLY A 158 -8.75 9.32 13.99
CA GLY A 158 -8.69 10.77 14.16
C GLY A 158 -8.63 11.23 15.62
N THR A 159 -8.40 10.32 16.58
CA THR A 159 -8.23 10.69 17.99
C THR A 159 -6.74 10.86 18.32
N PRO A 160 -6.35 11.89 19.08
CA PRO A 160 -4.94 12.12 19.42
C PRO A 160 -4.44 11.06 20.40
N TYR A 161 -3.22 10.57 20.19
CA TYR A 161 -2.58 9.66 21.15
C TYR A 161 -2.33 10.36 22.49
N GLN A 162 -2.58 9.67 23.60
CA GLN A 162 -2.34 10.20 24.94
C GLN A 162 -1.13 9.54 25.57
N LEU A 163 -0.20 10.36 26.07
CA LEU A 163 1.02 9.92 26.74
C LEU A 163 0.91 10.18 28.24
N SER A 164 1.30 9.18 29.03
CA SER A 164 1.42 9.30 30.48
C SER A 164 2.77 8.77 30.91
N PHE A 165 3.54 9.65 31.55
CA PHE A 165 4.88 9.37 32.05
C PHE A 165 4.77 9.27 33.57
N ALA A 166 4.41 8.08 34.05
CA ALA A 166 4.28 7.82 35.47
C ALA A 166 5.63 7.30 36.00
N GLN A 167 6.22 8.05 36.93
CA GLN A 167 7.30 7.54 37.75
C GLN A 167 6.66 6.62 38.81
N ALA A 168 6.82 5.31 38.65
CA ALA A 168 6.45 4.36 39.70
C ALA A 168 7.66 4.23 40.63
N GLU A 169 7.53 4.72 41.86
CA GLU A 169 8.45 4.37 42.93
C GLU A 169 8.14 2.91 43.31
N VAL A 170 8.96 1.98 42.83
CA VAL A 170 8.97 0.59 43.31
C VAL A 170 10.15 0.49 44.27
N GLU A 171 9.87 0.09 45.52
CA GLU A 171 10.63 0.28 46.78
C GLU A 171 12.15 -0.06 46.82
N ALA A 172 12.80 -0.45 45.74
CA ALA A 172 14.27 -0.54 45.66
C ALA A 172 14.84 -0.30 44.26
N THR A 173 14.01 -0.01 43.26
CA THR A 173 14.43 0.24 41.87
C THR A 173 13.43 1.20 41.26
N THR A 174 13.84 2.43 40.97
CA THR A 174 13.02 3.41 40.27
C THR A 174 12.71 2.91 38.84
N ALA A 175 11.67 2.10 38.70
CA ALA A 175 11.20 1.61 37.41
C ALA A 175 10.21 2.61 36.83
N MET A 176 10.66 3.44 35.89
CA MET A 176 9.78 4.38 35.20
C MET A 176 8.89 3.65 34.19
N ARG A 177 7.58 3.93 34.23
CA ARG A 177 6.60 3.34 33.31
C ARG A 177 6.15 4.40 32.33
N THR A 178 6.53 4.24 31.06
CA THR A 178 5.88 4.95 29.96
C THR A 178 4.67 4.17 29.50
N SER A 179 3.50 4.78 29.63
CA SER A 179 2.27 4.23 29.06
C SER A 179 1.75 5.18 28.01
N ILE A 180 1.64 4.69 26.78
CA ILE A 180 0.87 5.36 25.74
C ILE A 180 -0.52 4.74 25.76
N ALA A 181 -1.52 5.56 26.07
CA ALA A 181 -2.91 5.15 26.10
C ALA A 181 -3.53 5.35 24.72
N PHE A 182 -4.20 4.32 24.23
CA PHE A 182 -5.14 4.48 23.13
C PHE A 182 -6.44 5.05 23.69
N PRO A 183 -6.90 6.22 23.24
CA PRO A 183 -8.25 6.70 23.56
C PRO A 183 -9.33 5.71 23.09
N CYS A 184 -9.04 4.93 22.03
CA CYS A 184 -9.97 3.96 21.46
C CYS A 184 -9.98 2.56 22.11
N ARG A 185 -9.12 2.24 23.10
CA ARG A 185 -9.15 0.92 23.77
C ARG A 185 -10.46 0.67 24.53
N GLN A 186 -11.21 1.72 24.84
CA GLN A 186 -12.50 1.63 25.54
C GLN A 186 -13.68 1.20 24.65
N ARG A 187 -13.55 1.13 23.32
CA ARG A 187 -14.55 0.46 22.48
C ARG A 187 -14.29 -1.04 22.48
N ARG A 188 -14.76 -1.71 23.54
CA ARG A 188 -15.05 -3.14 23.51
C ARG A 188 -16.18 -3.33 22.50
N PHE A 189 -15.84 -3.49 21.23
CA PHE A 189 -16.83 -3.96 20.25
C PHE A 189 -17.25 -5.37 20.68
N PRO A 190 -18.56 -5.67 20.68
CA PRO A 190 -19.13 -6.88 21.28
C PRO A 190 -18.50 -8.17 20.73
#